data_AF-A0A8T5F7F3-F1
#
_entry.id   AF-A0A8T5F7F3-F1
#
_cell.length_a   1.000
_cell.length_b   1.000
_cell.length_c   1.000
_cell.angle_alpha   90.00
_cell.angle_beta   90.00
_cell.angle_gamma   90.00
#
_symmetry.space_group_name_H-M   'P 1'
#
loop_
_entity.id
_entity.type
_entity.pdbx_description
1 polymer ?
#
loop_
_entity_poly.entity_id
_entity_poly.type
_entity_poly.pdbx_seq_one_letter_code
_entity_poly.pdbx_strand_id
1 'polypeptide(L)'
;MAKERRSKIQLYYDIITAIVEDTQNNDSVSPTRIQFKCNTSYDKLAKYLEEMKERQILEKEKAIKITEKGMKFHRDYAKINELILDVSRDIKAT
;
A
#
# COMPACT_ATOMS: atom_id res chain seq x y z
N MET A 1 -11.20 0.75 -20.88
CA MET A 1 -10.44 -0.40 -20.35
C MET A 1 -10.99 -0.71 -18.97
N ALA A 2 -11.57 -1.88 -18.75
CA ALA A 2 -12.02 -2.26 -17.41
C ALA A 2 -10.80 -2.22 -16.48
N LYS A 3 -10.84 -1.37 -15.45
CA LYS A 3 -9.76 -1.28 -14.47
C LYS A 3 -9.62 -2.68 -13.86
N GLU A 4 -8.50 -3.35 -14.08
CA GLU A 4 -8.26 -4.67 -13.48
C GLU A 4 -8.56 -4.59 -11.99
N ARG A 5 -9.25 -5.62 -11.48
CA ARG A 5 -9.69 -5.65 -10.09
C ARG A 5 -8.44 -5.60 -9.21
N ARG A 6 -8.28 -4.49 -8.46
CA ARG A 6 -7.16 -4.27 -7.55
C ARG A 6 -6.96 -5.50 -6.66
N SER A 7 -5.77 -6.09 -6.73
CA SER A 7 -5.44 -7.28 -5.94
C SER A 7 -5.23 -6.92 -4.46
N LYS A 8 -5.30 -7.92 -3.58
CA LYS A 8 -5.04 -7.74 -2.15
C LYS A 8 -3.61 -7.24 -1.89
N ILE A 9 -2.64 -7.74 -2.65
CA ILE A 9 -1.23 -7.35 -2.54
C ILE A 9 -1.05 -5.89 -2.98
N GLN A 10 -1.71 -5.50 -4.09
CA GLN A 10 -1.70 -4.12 -4.55
C GLN A 10 -2.28 -3.18 -3.50
N LEU A 11 -3.37 -3.58 -2.82
CA LEU A 11 -3.94 -2.79 -1.75
C LEU A 11 -3.00 -2.63 -0.54
N TYR A 12 -2.24 -3.67 -0.17
CA TYR A 12 -1.20 -3.53 0.85
C TYR A 12 -0.13 -2.51 0.44
N TYR A 13 0.29 -2.54 -0.82
CA TYR A 13 1.23 -1.56 -1.36
C TYR A 13 0.66 -0.14 -1.32
N ASP A 14 -0.61 0.03 -1.71
CA ASP A 14 -1.30 1.33 -1.68
C ASP A 14 -1.42 1.87 -0.24
N ILE A 15 -1.77 1.01 0.72
CA ILE A 15 -1.86 1.39 2.14
C ILE A 15 -0.50 1.85 2.66
N ILE A 16 0.57 1.10 2.38
CA ILE A 16 1.92 1.48 2.82
C ILE A 16 2.33 2.80 2.18
N THR A 17 2.10 2.98 0.88
CA THR A 17 2.40 4.23 0.16
C THR A 17 1.64 5.40 0.79
N ALA A 18 0.34 5.23 1.05
CA ALA A 18 -0.47 6.24 1.69
C ALA A 18 0.05 6.61 3.09
N ILE A 19 0.50 5.63 3.89
CA ILE A 19 1.08 5.84 5.21
C ILE A 19 2.39 6.63 5.09
N VAL A 20 3.30 6.23 4.21
CA VAL A 20 4.58 6.92 3.98
C VAL A 20 4.34 8.38 3.61
N GLU A 21 3.48 8.63 2.64
CA GLU A 21 3.14 10.00 2.24
C GLU A 21 2.46 10.78 3.38
N ASP A 22 1.59 10.15 4.18
CA ASP A 22 0.94 10.84 5.29
C ASP A 22 1.94 11.22 6.38
N THR A 23 2.91 10.35 6.69
CA THR A 23 3.99 10.63 7.65
C THR A 23 4.95 11.73 7.21
N GLN A 24 5.11 11.93 5.90
CA GLN A 24 5.96 13.01 5.37
C GLN A 24 5.30 14.39 5.46
N ASN A 25 3.96 14.43 5.46
CA ASN A 25 3.19 15.67 5.39
C ASN A 25 2.48 16.02 6.70
N ASN A 26 2.49 15.14 7.71
CA ASN A 26 1.76 15.32 8.96
C ASN A 26 2.54 14.71 10.14
N ASP A 27 2.36 15.27 11.34
CA ASP A 27 2.98 14.77 12.57
C ASP A 27 2.49 13.39 13.02
N SER A 28 1.31 12.97 12.54
CA SER A 28 0.70 11.69 12.88
C SER A 28 -0.11 11.12 11.73
N VAL A 29 -0.18 9.78 11.65
CA VAL A 29 -0.92 9.08 10.59
C VAL A 29 -2.40 8.99 10.93
N SER A 30 -3.27 9.46 10.03
CA SER A 30 -4.73 9.39 10.20
C SER A 30 -5.34 8.25 9.39
N PRO A 31 -6.04 7.28 10.01
CA PRO A 31 -6.75 6.22 9.29
C PRO A 31 -7.71 6.75 8.24
N THR A 32 -8.37 7.88 8.50
CA THR A 32 -9.29 8.54 7.58
C THR A 32 -8.58 9.04 6.32
N ARG A 33 -7.39 9.65 6.46
CA ARG A 33 -6.60 10.09 5.29
C ARG A 33 -6.11 8.90 4.47
N ILE A 34 -5.67 7.82 5.13
CA ILE A 34 -5.28 6.57 4.46
C ILE A 34 -6.47 5.98 3.69
N GLN A 35 -7.66 5.99 4.28
CA GLN A 35 -8.89 5.51 3.63
C GLN A 35 -9.17 6.24 2.32
N PHE A 36 -9.12 7.58 2.34
CA PHE A 36 -9.35 8.39 1.15
C PHE A 36 -8.31 8.11 0.06
N LYS A 37 -7.02 8.02 0.43
CA LYS A 37 -5.93 7.68 -0.51
C LYS A 37 -6.08 6.29 -1.13
N CYS A 38 -6.51 5.31 -0.34
CA CYS A 38 -6.68 3.94 -0.80
C CYS A 38 -7.97 3.71 -1.59
N ASN A 39 -8.90 4.67 -1.61
CA ASN A 39 -10.24 4.54 -2.21
C ASN A 39 -10.95 3.25 -1.78
N THR A 40 -10.97 2.99 -0.47
CA THR A 40 -11.60 1.80 0.13
C THR A 40 -12.55 2.21 1.25
N SER A 41 -13.46 1.33 1.65
CA SER A 41 -14.33 1.59 2.80
C SER A 41 -13.55 1.45 4.12
N TYR A 42 -14.02 2.13 5.17
CA TYR A 42 -13.41 2.07 6.49
C TYR A 42 -13.30 0.62 7.00
N ASP A 43 -14.38 -0.17 6.90
CA ASP A 43 -14.39 -1.57 7.36
C ASP A 43 -13.35 -2.43 6.64
N LYS A 44 -13.20 -2.21 5.32
CA LYS A 44 -12.18 -2.92 4.54
C LYS A 44 -10.79 -2.49 4.97
N LEU A 45 -10.54 -1.19 5.10
CA LEU A 45 -9.25 -0.68 5.56
C LEU A 45 -8.89 -1.26 6.93
N ALA A 46 -9.81 -1.20 7.90
CA ALA A 46 -9.60 -1.71 9.24
C ALA A 46 -9.21 -3.20 9.23
N LYS A 47 -9.93 -4.03 8.45
CA LYS A 47 -9.57 -5.44 8.27
C LYS A 47 -8.17 -5.62 7.70
N TYR A 48 -7.80 -4.85 6.70
CA TYR A 48 -6.46 -4.96 6.11
C TYR A 48 -5.35 -4.46 7.03
N LEU A 49 -5.58 -3.39 7.80
CA LEU A 49 -4.62 -2.91 8.79
C LEU A 49 -4.37 -3.99 9.85
N GLU A 50 -5.41 -4.65 10.36
CA GLU A 50 -5.26 -5.76 11.32
C GLU A 50 -4.51 -6.95 10.70
N GLU A 51 -4.87 -7.39 9.49
CA GLU A 51 -4.13 -8.46 8.80
C GLU A 51 -2.65 -8.09 8.56
N MET A 52 -2.36 -6.82 8.26
CA MET A 52 -0.99 -6.35 8.06
C MET A 52 -0.20 -6.31 9.36
N LYS A 53 -0.85 -6.01 10.51
CA LYS A 53 -0.24 -6.14 11.84
C LYS A 53 0.05 -7.59 12.20
N GLU A 54 -0.88 -8.51 11.93
CA GLU A 54 -0.69 -9.95 12.13
C GLU A 54 0.50 -10.47 11.31
N ARG A 55 0.65 -9.98 10.08
CA ARG A 55 1.75 -10.34 9.16
C ARG A 55 3.06 -9.62 9.44
N GLN A 56 3.12 -8.78 10.48
CA GLN A 56 4.27 -7.95 10.86
C GLN A 56 4.72 -6.98 9.75
N ILE A 57 3.79 -6.55 8.90
CA ILE A 57 4.00 -5.49 7.90
C ILE A 57 3.85 -4.11 8.56
N LEU A 58 2.89 -4.01 9.48
CA LEU A 58 2.69 -2.86 10.37
C LEU A 58 3.01 -3.24 11.81
N GLU A 59 3.38 -2.25 12.61
CA GLU A 59 3.54 -2.42 14.06
C GLU A 59 2.20 -2.71 14.73
N LYS A 60 2.21 -3.55 15.76
CA LYS A 60 1.01 -3.90 16.54
C LYS A 60 0.56 -2.80 17.50
N GLU A 61 1.37 -1.75 17.67
CA GLU A 61 1.09 -0.65 18.58
C GLU A 61 -0.11 0.20 18.15
N LYS A 62 -0.53 1.13 19.02
CA LYS A 62 -1.63 2.05 18.73
C LYS A 62 -1.34 3.00 17.56
N ALA A 63 -0.07 3.26 17.25
CA ALA A 63 0.33 4.09 16.13
C ALA A 63 0.44 3.28 14.83
N ILE A 64 -0.05 3.82 13.72
CA ILE A 64 0.16 3.23 12.40
C ILE A 64 1.59 3.51 11.96
N LYS A 65 2.48 2.56 12.23
CA LYS A 65 3.88 2.56 11.80
C LYS A 65 4.19 1.33 10.96
N ILE A 66 5.04 1.52 9.96
CA ILE A 66 5.46 0.44 9.04
C ILE A 66 6.72 -0.20 9.61
N THR A 67 6.76 -1.53 9.65
CA THR A 67 7.95 -2.26 10.10
C THR A 67 9.03 -2.26 9.01
N GLU A 68 10.25 -2.68 9.36
CA GLU A 68 11.30 -2.90 8.36
C GLU A 68 10.87 -3.91 7.28
N LYS A 69 10.16 -4.97 7.67
CA LYS A 69 9.59 -5.96 6.76
C LYS A 69 8.57 -5.33 5.81
N GLY A 70 7.69 -4.46 6.32
CA GLY A 70 6.71 -3.74 5.50
C GLY A 70 7.38 -2.79 4.50
N MET A 71 8.43 -2.10 4.93
CA MET A 71 9.21 -1.25 4.03
C MET A 71 9.99 -2.03 2.98
N LYS A 72 10.51 -3.21 3.33
CA LYS A 72 11.12 -4.11 2.34
C LYS A 72 10.11 -4.54 1.29
N PHE A 73 8.91 -4.96 1.71
CA PHE A 73 7.83 -5.31 0.80
C PHE A 73 7.47 -4.14 -0.13
N HIS A 74 7.34 -2.93 0.40
CA HIS A 74 7.03 -1.74 -0.40
C HIS A 74 8.05 -1.48 -1.50
N ARG A 75 9.35 -1.53 -1.17
CA ARG A 75 10.44 -1.37 -2.14
C ARG A 75 10.47 -2.47 -3.19
N ASP A 76 10.34 -3.73 -2.77
CA ASP A 76 10.39 -4.87 -3.68
C ASP A 76 9.19 -4.84 -4.65
N TYR A 77 7.99 -4.51 -4.14
CA TYR A 77 6.79 -4.38 -4.98
C TYR A 77 6.90 -3.23 -5.97
N ALA A 78 7.43 -2.07 -5.56
CA ALA A 78 7.64 -0.93 -6.45
C ALA A 78 8.52 -1.31 -7.64
N LYS A 79 9.65 -2.00 -7.40
CA LYS A 79 10.55 -2.49 -8.46
C LYS A 79 9.86 -3.46 -9.41
N ILE A 80 9.09 -4.41 -8.88
CA ILE A 80 8.32 -5.35 -9.72
C ILE A 80 7.32 -4.59 -10.59
N ASN A 81 6.63 -3.60 -10.02
CA ASN A 81 5.66 -2.80 -10.74
C ASN A 81 6.30 -1.96 -11.85
N GLU A 82 7.49 -1.38 -11.61
CA GLU A 82 8.29 -0.72 -12.65
C GLU A 82 8.66 -1.67 -13.78
N LEU A 83 9.16 -2.87 -13.45
CA LEU A 83 9.49 -3.90 -14.44
C LEU A 83 8.28 -4.31 -15.29
N ILE A 84 7.11 -4.49 -14.67
CA ILE A 84 5.86 -4.80 -15.39
C ILE A 84 5.48 -3.66 -16.33
N LEU A 85 5.60 -2.40 -15.90
CA LEU A 85 5.28 -1.23 -16.70
C LEU A 85 6.19 -1.11 -17.91
N ASP A 86 7.49 -1.35 -17.74
CA ASP A 86 8.46 -1.30 -18.82
C ASP A 86 8.19 -2.40 -19.86
N VAL A 87 8.01 -3.66 -19.43
CA VAL A 87 7.63 -4.76 -20.35
C VAL A 87 6.31 -4.46 -21.07
N SER A 88 5.33 -3.87 -20.38
CA SER A 88 4.03 -3.52 -20.98
C SER A 88 4.14 -2.40 -22.02
N ARG A 89 5.11 -1.49 -21.89
CA ARG A 89 5.38 -0.45 -22.89
C ARG A 89 5.99 -1.07 -24.14
N ASP A 90 6.92 -1.99 -23.98
CA ASP A 90 7.58 -2.69 -25.09
C ASP A 90 6.58 -3.51 -25.93
N ILE A 91 5.64 -4.20 -25.27
CA ILE A 91 4.57 -4.95 -25.95
C ILE A 91 3.65 -4.03 -26.77
N LYS A 92 3.39 -2.80 -26.32
CA LYS A 92 2.54 -1.84 -27.05
C LYS A 92 3.26 -1.10 -28.17
N ALA A 93 4.59 -1.12 -28.18
CA ALA A 93 5.42 -0.48 -29.20
C ALA A 93 5.69 -1.39 -30.41
N THR A 94 5.26 -2.66 -30.36
CA THR A 94 5.39 -3.66 -31.41
C THR A 94 4.02 -3.95 -32.04
#